data_AF-A0A4R1FTD1-F1
#
_entry.id   AF-A0A4R1FTD1-F1
#
_cell.length_a   1.000
_cell.length_b   1.000
_cell.length_c   1.000
_cell.angle_alpha   90.00
_cell.angle_beta   90.00
_cell.angle_gamma   90.00
#
_symmetry.space_group_name_H-M   'P 1'
#
loop_
_entity.id
_entity.type
_entity.pdbx_description
1 polymer ?
#
loop_
_entity_poly.entity_id
_entity_poly.type
_entity_poly.pdbx_seq_one_letter_code
_entity_poly.pdbx_strand_id
1 'polypeptide(L)' 'MSATDPAPFLRVEKGNADPDELGALLVLLLARRRAAVAPPVPTTPVARWRRLERRPAFTDPRAWTGSTR' A
#
# COMPACT_ATOMS: atom_id res chain seq x y z
N MET A 1 -41.82 -14.92 -2.02
CA MET A 1 -40.44 -15.01 -2.56
C MET A 1 -39.59 -14.07 -1.71
N SER A 2 -39.03 -14.57 -0.61
CA SER A 2 -38.17 -13.75 0.25
C SER A 2 -36.79 -13.70 -0.39
N ALA A 3 -36.40 -12.52 -0.88
CA ALA A 3 -35.03 -12.29 -1.31
C ALA A 3 -34.11 -12.48 -0.10
N THR A 4 -33.16 -13.41 -0.20
CA THR A 4 -32.02 -13.46 0.71
C THR A 4 -31.32 -12.12 0.60
N ASP A 5 -31.40 -11.31 1.66
CA ASP A 5 -30.69 -10.04 1.72
C ASP A 5 -29.19 -10.38 1.66
N PRO A 6 -28.48 -10.05 0.55
CA PRO A 6 -27.06 -10.35 0.47
C PRO A 6 -26.39 -9.58 1.59
N ALA A 7 -25.50 -10.24 2.34
CA ALA A 7 -24.74 -9.58 3.39
C ALA A 7 -24.19 -8.24 2.87
N PRO A 8 -24.36 -7.14 3.63
CA PRO A 8 -24.05 -5.81 3.14
C PRO A 8 -22.58 -5.75 2.69
N PHE A 9 -22.34 -5.27 1.48
CA PHE A 9 -21.00 -5.18 0.88
C PHE A 9 -20.01 -4.39 1.76
N LEU A 10 -20.52 -3.39 2.49
CA LEU A 10 -19.77 -2.58 3.44
C LEU A 10 -20.55 -2.48 4.75
N ARG A 11 -19.84 -2.63 5.88
CA ARG A 11 -20.37 -2.41 7.23
C ARG A 11 -19.71 -1.17 7.82
N VAL A 12 -20.54 -0.23 8.28
CA VAL A 12 -20.08 0.95 9.02
C VAL A 12 -20.07 0.60 10.51
N GLU A 13 -18.87 0.49 11.10
CA GLU A 13 -18.72 0.13 12.52
C GLU A 13 -18.99 1.32 13.47
N LYS A 14 -18.73 2.54 13.01
CA LYS A 14 -18.88 3.78 13.79
C LYS A 14 -19.30 4.93 12.89
N GLY A 15 -20.15 5.80 13.43
CA GLY A 15 -20.71 6.94 12.69
C GLY A 15 -21.82 6.52 11.72
N ASN A 16 -22.31 7.48 10.96
CA ASN A 16 -23.21 7.26 9.83
C ASN A 16 -22.54 7.82 8.58
N ALA A 17 -22.50 7.04 7.51
CA ALA A 17 -22.02 7.51 6.22
C ALA A 17 -23.24 7.97 5.41
N ASP A 18 -23.18 9.18 4.87
CA ASP A 18 -24.20 9.63 3.94
C ASP A 18 -24.01 8.95 2.55
N PRO A 19 -25.01 9.03 1.66
CA PRO A 19 -24.88 8.45 0.32
C PRO A 19 -23.73 9.02 -0.52
N ASP A 20 -23.36 10.28 -0.31
CA ASP A 20 -22.32 10.96 -1.08
C ASP A 20 -20.92 10.48 -0.66
N GLU A 21 -20.69 10.28 0.63
CA GLU A 21 -19.47 9.69 1.20
C GLU A 21 -19.27 8.25 0.74
N LEU A 22 -20.35 7.45 0.72
CA LEU A 22 -20.32 6.09 0.18
C LEU A 22 -20.02 6.10 -1.32
N GLY A 23 -20.60 7.05 -2.06
CA GLY A 23 -20.29 7.28 -3.48
C GLY A 23 -18.82 7.63 -3.71
N ALA A 24 -18.26 8.52 -2.90
CA ALA A 24 -16.84 8.90 -2.96
C ALA A 24 -15.92 7.69 -2.70
N LEU A 25 -16.25 6.87 -1.70
CA LEU A 25 -15.51 5.64 -1.41
C LEU A 25 -15.57 4.66 -2.59
N LEU A 26 -16.74 4.48 -3.21
CA LEU A 26 -16.89 3.62 -4.39
C LEU A 26 -16.03 4.11 -5.56
N VAL A 27 -16.04 5.41 -5.85
CA VAL A 27 -15.21 6.02 -6.89
C VAL A 27 -13.73 5.76 -6.63
N LEU A 28 -13.28 5.91 -5.38
CA LEU A 28 -11.90 5.62 -4.99
C LEU A 28 -11.54 4.14 -5.19
N LEU A 29 -12.41 3.22 -4.76
CA LEU A 29 -12.18 1.78 -4.92
C LEU A 29 -12.11 1.38 -6.40
N LEU A 30 -12.98 1.93 -7.25
CA LEU A 30 -12.96 1.72 -8.70
C LEU A 30 -11.69 2.28 -9.34
N ALA A 31 -11.24 3.47 -8.93
CA ALA A 31 -9.99 4.05 -9.39
C ALA A 31 -8.78 3.18 -9.02
N ARG A 32 -8.72 2.67 -7.78
CA ARG A 32 -7.65 1.75 -7.35
C ARG A 32 -7.68 0.42 -8.08
N ARG A 33 -8.87 -0.15 -8.32
CA ARG A 33 -9.05 -1.37 -9.14
C ARG A 33 -8.48 -1.17 -10.54
N ARG A 34 -8.81 -0.03 -11.20
CA ARG A 34 -8.27 0.30 -12.53
C ARG A 34 -6.76 0.49 -12.51
N ALA A 35 -6.23 1.19 -11.51
CA ALA A 35 -4.79 1.39 -11.36
C ALA A 35 -4.02 0.08 -11.12
N ALA A 36 -4.61 -0.89 -10.41
CA ALA A 36 -3.99 -2.20 -10.17
C ALA A 36 -3.88 -3.07 -11.44
N VAL A 37 -4.76 -2.85 -12.42
CA VAL A 37 -4.74 -3.56 -13.72
C VAL A 37 -3.87 -2.81 -14.75
N ALA A 38 -3.60 -1.53 -14.51
CA ALA A 38 -2.74 -0.75 -15.38
C ALA A 38 -1.30 -1.31 -15.35
N PRO A 39 -0.60 -1.32 -16.51
CA PRO A 39 0.80 -1.71 -16.53
C PRO A 39 1.61 -0.81 -15.59
N PRO A 40 2.61 -1.35 -14.88
CA PRO A 40 3.42 -0.57 -13.97
C PRO A 40 4.05 0.60 -14.73
N VAL A 41 3.80 1.82 -14.24
CA VAL A 41 4.48 3.00 -14.76
C VAL A 41 5.98 2.84 -14.46
N PRO A 42 6.87 3.03 -15.43
CA PRO A 42 8.30 2.97 -15.18
C PRO A 42 8.64 4.00 -14.10
N THR A 43 9.08 3.51 -12.94
CA THR A 43 9.57 4.40 -11.88
C THR A 43 10.86 5.04 -12.37
N THR A 44 10.91 6.37 -12.37
CA THR A 44 12.15 7.08 -12.64
C THR A 44 13.19 6.65 -11.58
N PRO A 45 14.40 6.27 -11.98
CA PRO A 45 15.44 5.91 -11.04
C PRO A 45 15.78 7.14 -10.20
N VAL A 46 15.33 7.13 -8.95
CA VAL A 46 15.69 8.15 -7.96
C VAL A 46 17.04 7.76 -7.39
N ALA A 47 18.00 8.68 -7.41
CA ALA A 47 19.26 8.49 -6.71
C ALA A 47 18.97 8.26 -5.22
N ARG A 48 19.12 7.02 -4.75
CA ARG A 48 19.03 6.68 -3.33
C ARG A 48 20.35 7.07 -2.71
N TRP A 49 20.53 8.36 -2.40
CA TRP A 49 21.69 8.85 -1.65
C TRP A 49 21.70 8.13 -0.30
N ARG A 50 22.49 7.06 -0.21
CA ARG A 50 22.69 6.31 1.03
C ARG A 50 23.87 6.91 1.75
N ARG A 51 23.66 7.27 3.00
CA ARG A 51 24.70 7.67 3.94
C ARG A 51 25.50 6.44 4.36
N LEU A 52 26.48 6.06 3.56
CA LEU A 52 27.33 4.89 3.80
C LEU A 52 28.09 5.00 5.14
N GLU A 53 28.36 6.21 5.60
CA GLU A 53 28.95 6.51 6.91
C GLU A 53 28.10 6.05 8.10
N ARG A 54 26.79 5.84 7.91
CA ARG A 54 25.86 5.38 8.96
C ARG A 54 25.62 3.88 8.95
N ARG A 55 26.26 3.13 8.03
CA ARG A 55 26.16 1.67 8.01
C ARG A 55 27.29 1.08 8.86
N PRO A 56 26.99 0.17 9.80
CA PRO A 56 28.03 -0.56 10.50
C PRO A 56 28.94 -1.26 9.48
N ALA A 57 30.25 -1.04 9.58
CA ALA A 57 31.23 -1.65 8.68
C ALA A 57 31.24 -3.20 8.79
N PHE A 58 30.78 -3.73 9.92
CA PHE A 58 30.75 -5.14 10.25
C PHE A 58 29.36 -5.55 10.76
N THR A 59 28.96 -6.78 10.46
CA THR A 59 27.65 -7.32 10.88
C THR A 59 27.70 -7.85 12.33
N ASP A 60 28.89 -8.15 12.85
CA ASP A 60 29.17 -8.65 14.19
C ASP A 60 30.51 -8.09 14.70
N PRO A 61 30.72 -7.87 16.02
CA PRO A 61 31.97 -7.36 16.59
C PRO A 61 33.22 -8.23 16.30
N ARG A 62 33.06 -9.51 15.94
CA ARG A 62 34.16 -10.42 15.58
C ARG A 62 34.31 -10.63 14.08
N ALA A 63 33.45 -10.01 13.27
CA ALA A 63 33.59 -10.08 11.83
C ALA A 63 34.71 -9.12 11.37
N TRP A 64 35.66 -9.66 10.60
CA TRP A 64 36.77 -8.88 10.03
C TRP A 64 36.54 -8.53 8.55
N THR A 65 35.51 -9.09 7.92
CA THR A 65 35.05 -8.71 6.59
C THR A 65 33.66 -8.09 6.66
N GLY A 66 33.45 -7.02 5.90
CA GLY A 66 32.13 -6.44 5.69
C GLY A 66 31.30 -7.33 4.77
N SER A 67 29.97 -7.35 4.97
CA SER A 67 29.07 -7.98 4.01
C SER A 67 28.88 -7.07 2.80
N THR A 68 29.77 -7.21 1.83
CA THR A 68 29.64 -6.55 0.52
C THR A 68 28.55 -7.29 -0.28
N ARG A 69 27.44 -6.61 -0.56
CA ARG A 69 26.42 -7.05 -1.53
C ARG A 69 26.07 -5.88 -2.43
#